data_AF-A0A7S1HNM0-F1
#
_entry.id   AF-A0A7S1HNM0-F1
#
_cell.length_a   1.000
_cell.length_b   1.000
_cell.length_c   1.000
_cell.angle_alpha   90.00
_cell.angle_beta   90.00
_cell.angle_gamma   90.00
#
_symmetry.space_group_name_H-M   'P 1'
#
loop_
_entity.id
_entity.type
_entity.pdbx_description
1 polymer ?
#
loop_
_entity_poly.entity_id
_entity_poly.type
_entity_poly.pdbx_seq_one_letter_code
_entity_poly.pdbx_strand_id
1 'polypeptide(L)'
;HTLGVALTRLRQQVLLELGFDARLRGAEPPLESAAAALVGAFARRLPAVRELLDSDVTAAFQGDPAARSVDEVLLCYPGLHALIRHRLAHELYRLGVPLIARVIAELAHAHTGIDIHPGAQIGEGCFI
;
A
#
# COMPACT_ATOMS: atom_id res chain seq x y z
N HIS A 1 6.81 17.13 7.98
CA HIS A 1 5.74 18.02 7.47
C HIS A 1 4.78 17.32 6.47
N THR A 2 4.75 15.99 6.41
CA THR A 2 4.43 15.28 5.14
C THR A 2 3.22 14.35 5.22
N LEU A 3 2.99 13.68 6.35
CA LEU A 3 1.94 12.66 6.48
C LEU A 3 0.52 13.24 6.41
N GLY A 4 0.23 14.33 7.13
CA GLY A 4 -1.10 14.95 7.11
C GLY A 4 -1.53 15.43 5.72
N VAL A 5 -0.58 15.94 4.93
CA VAL A 5 -0.82 16.35 3.53
C VAL A 5 -1.08 15.11 2.66
N ALA A 6 -0.29 14.05 2.80
CA ALA A 6 -0.48 12.81 2.06
C ALA A 6 -1.85 12.17 2.36
N LEU A 7 -2.25 12.09 3.63
CA LEU A 7 -3.56 11.56 4.03
C LEU A 7 -4.71 12.44 3.53
N THR A 8 -4.54 13.77 3.52
CA THR A 8 -5.55 14.69 2.97
C THR A 8 -5.73 14.48 1.47
N ARG A 9 -4.63 14.30 0.72
CA ARG A 9 -4.69 13.99 -0.73
C ARG A 9 -5.30 12.61 -0.97
N LEU A 10 -4.92 11.61 -0.17
CA LEU A 10 -5.49 10.27 -0.25
C LEU A 10 -7.01 10.31 -0.03
N ARG A 11 -7.50 11.11 0.93
CA ARG A 11 -8.95 11.28 1.16
C ARG A 11 -9.68 11.78 -0.07
N GLN A 12 -9.09 12.72 -0.81
CA GLN A 12 -9.68 13.20 -2.06
C GLN A 12 -9.74 12.09 -3.11
N GLN A 13 -8.69 11.27 -3.24
CA GLN A 13 -8.70 10.15 -4.19
C GLN A 13 -9.71 9.07 -3.79
N VAL A 14 -9.80 8.73 -2.50
CA VAL A 14 -10.81 7.78 -1.99
C VAL A 14 -12.22 8.29 -2.29
N LEU A 15 -12.49 9.58 -2.08
CA LEU A 15 -13.80 10.16 -2.40
C LEU A 15 -14.13 10.05 -3.90
N LEU A 16 -13.14 10.30 -4.78
CA LEU A 16 -13.32 10.16 -6.22
C LEU A 16 -13.65 8.71 -6.63
N GLU A 17 -12.96 7.73 -6.04
CA GLU A 17 -13.24 6.31 -6.28
C GLU A 17 -14.63 5.91 -5.78
N LEU A 18 -14.99 6.29 -4.56
CA LEU A 18 -16.34 6.02 -4.03
C LEU A 18 -17.43 6.66 -4.91
N GLY A 19 -17.18 7.87 -5.42
CA GLY A 19 -18.12 8.55 -6.33
C GLY A 19 -18.21 7.87 -7.69
N PHE A 20 -17.11 7.29 -8.18
CA PHE A 20 -17.11 6.47 -9.38
C PHE A 20 -17.92 5.18 -9.19
N ASP A 21 -17.71 4.46 -8.09
CA ASP A 21 -18.47 3.24 -7.77
C ASP A 21 -19.97 3.53 -7.58
N ALA A 22 -20.32 4.60 -6.87
CA ALA A 22 -21.71 5.02 -6.70
C ALA A 22 -22.41 5.29 -8.05
N ARG A 23 -21.73 6.00 -8.97
CA ARG A 23 -22.25 6.24 -10.33
C ARG A 23 -22.48 4.95 -11.11
N LEU A 24 -21.55 3.99 -11.03
CA LEU A 24 -21.70 2.69 -11.71
C LEU A 24 -22.88 1.89 -11.17
N ARG A 25 -23.16 1.99 -9.87
CA ARG A 25 -24.27 1.27 -9.21
C ARG A 25 -25.60 2.02 -9.23
N GLY A 26 -25.66 3.24 -9.76
CA GLY A 26 -26.84 4.09 -9.68
C GLY A 26 -27.20 4.51 -8.25
N ALA A 27 -26.22 4.57 -7.36
CA ALA A 27 -26.38 4.95 -5.96
C ALA A 27 -26.15 6.46 -5.73
N GLU A 28 -26.52 6.93 -4.54
CA GLU A 28 -26.28 8.32 -4.14
C GLU A 28 -24.77 8.62 -4.01
N PRO A 29 -24.35 9.87 -4.26
CA PRO A 29 -22.95 10.28 -4.08
C PRO A 29 -22.47 10.04 -2.64
N PRO A 30 -21.19 9.63 -2.46
CA PRO A 30 -20.64 9.40 -1.14
C PRO A 30 -20.49 10.71 -0.37
N LEU A 31 -20.65 10.63 0.95
CA LEU A 31 -20.30 11.73 1.85
C LEU A 31 -18.79 11.81 2.05
N GLU A 32 -18.25 13.03 2.23
CA GLU A 32 -16.83 13.22 2.56
C GLU A 32 -16.41 12.50 3.84
N SER A 33 -17.32 12.33 4.78
CA SER A 33 -17.11 11.61 6.03
C SER A 33 -16.80 10.13 5.81
N ALA A 34 -17.35 9.51 4.77
CA ALA A 34 -17.05 8.12 4.42
C ALA A 34 -15.58 7.96 3.98
N ALA A 35 -15.12 8.82 3.07
CA ALA A 35 -13.72 8.83 2.66
C ALA A 35 -12.76 9.14 3.83
N ALA A 36 -13.13 10.08 4.70
CA ALA A 36 -12.37 10.40 5.91
C ALA A 36 -12.27 9.20 6.86
N ALA A 37 -13.36 8.44 7.05
CA ALA A 37 -13.37 7.25 7.90
C ALA A 37 -12.45 6.14 7.36
N LEU A 38 -12.48 5.89 6.05
CA LEU A 38 -11.61 4.90 5.40
C LEU A 38 -10.13 5.29 5.49
N VAL A 39 -9.78 6.55 5.19
CA VAL A 39 -8.39 7.03 5.33
C VAL A 39 -7.93 7.01 6.78
N GLY A 40 -8.82 7.34 7.73
CA GLY A 40 -8.53 7.20 9.16
C GLY A 40 -8.27 5.74 9.57
N ALA A 41 -9.04 4.79 9.02
CA ALA A 41 -8.80 3.36 9.24
C ALA A 41 -7.47 2.91 8.65
N PHE A 42 -7.15 3.32 7.42
CA PHE A 42 -5.85 3.08 6.80
C PHE A 42 -4.69 3.64 7.63
N ALA A 43 -4.79 4.89 8.10
CA ALA A 43 -3.76 5.53 8.90
C ALA A 43 -3.49 4.77 10.21
N ARG A 44 -4.53 4.22 10.86
CA ARG A 44 -4.39 3.39 12.07
C ARG A 44 -3.66 2.07 11.81
N ARG A 45 -3.58 1.61 10.57
CA ARG A 45 -2.88 0.37 10.17
C ARG A 45 -1.41 0.59 9.86
N LEU A 46 -0.97 1.83 9.65
CA LEU A 46 0.43 2.14 9.30
C LEU A 46 1.47 1.59 10.28
N PRO A 47 1.27 1.60 11.62
CA PRO A 47 2.21 0.96 12.54
C PRO A 47 2.36 -0.54 12.31
N ALA A 48 1.26 -1.26 12.11
CA ALA A 48 1.30 -2.69 11.82
C ALA A 48 1.93 -2.99 10.44
N VAL A 49 1.68 -2.14 9.44
CA VAL A 49 2.36 -2.23 8.15
C VAL A 49 3.87 -2.03 8.30
N ARG A 50 4.29 -1.11 9.17
CA ARG A 50 5.70 -0.87 9.46
C ARG A 50 6.37 -2.08 10.11
N GLU A 51 5.74 -2.68 11.13
CA GLU A 51 6.24 -3.91 11.77
C GLU A 51 6.43 -5.04 10.75
N LEU A 52 5.47 -5.19 9.86
CA LEU A 52 5.51 -6.21 8.82
C LEU A 52 6.63 -5.96 7.81
N LEU A 53 6.89 -4.70 7.45
CA LEU A 53 8.02 -4.33 6.59
C LEU A 53 9.37 -4.54 7.27
N ASP A 54 9.48 -4.30 8.58
CA ASP A 54 10.71 -4.57 9.32
C ASP A 54 11.05 -6.08 9.30
N SER A 55 10.03 -6.95 9.29
CA SER A 55 10.24 -8.39 9.09
C SER A 55 10.75 -8.74 7.68
N ASP A 56 10.23 -8.08 6.63
CA ASP A 56 10.69 -8.30 5.24
C ASP A 56 12.12 -7.84 5.03
N VAL A 57 12.47 -6.69 5.59
CA VAL A 57 13.84 -6.15 5.55
C VAL A 57 14.81 -7.14 6.21
N THR A 58 14.42 -7.70 7.35
CA THR A 58 15.23 -8.70 8.06
C THR A 58 15.39 -9.95 7.21
N ALA A 59 14.30 -10.45 6.60
CA ALA A 59 14.34 -11.62 5.73
C ALA A 59 15.20 -11.40 4.48
N ALA A 60 15.12 -10.23 3.85
CA ALA A 60 15.93 -9.89 2.68
C ALA A 60 17.42 -9.80 3.03
N PHE A 61 17.77 -9.18 4.16
CA PHE A 61 19.16 -9.10 4.63
C PHE A 61 19.73 -10.48 4.98
N GLN A 62 18.94 -11.35 5.61
CA GLN A 62 19.38 -12.72 5.95
C GLN A 62 19.38 -13.66 4.74
N GLY A 63 18.49 -13.42 3.77
CA GLY A 63 18.29 -14.24 2.59
C GLY A 63 19.29 -14.00 1.47
N ASP A 64 19.97 -12.84 1.46
CA ASP A 64 21.00 -12.50 0.48
C ASP A 64 22.39 -12.39 1.14
N PRO A 65 23.27 -13.40 0.97
CA PRO A 65 24.64 -13.36 1.51
C PRO A 65 25.50 -12.20 0.98
N ALA A 66 25.11 -11.56 -0.13
CA ALA A 66 25.82 -10.43 -0.70
C ALA A 66 25.37 -9.08 -0.12
N ALA A 67 24.23 -9.03 0.60
CA ALA A 67 23.73 -7.82 1.23
C ALA A 67 24.72 -7.33 2.30
N ARG A 68 25.17 -6.07 2.20
CA ARG A 68 26.19 -5.54 3.11
C ARG A 68 25.60 -4.81 4.30
N SER A 69 24.36 -4.35 4.18
CA SER A 69 23.64 -3.66 5.26
C SER A 69 22.14 -3.67 5.05
N VAL A 70 21.40 -3.48 6.14
CA VAL A 70 19.94 -3.26 6.11
C VAL A 70 19.57 -2.00 5.32
N ASP A 71 20.39 -0.95 5.38
CA ASP A 71 20.14 0.29 4.65
C ASP A 71 20.26 0.10 3.13
N GLU A 72 21.23 -0.69 2.67
CA GLU A 72 21.37 -1.07 1.26
C GLU A 72 20.13 -1.83 0.77
N VAL A 73 19.63 -2.77 1.57
CA VAL A 73 18.39 -3.50 1.30
C VAL A 73 17.21 -2.54 1.19
N LEU A 74 17.07 -1.61 2.15
CA LEU A 74 15.98 -0.64 2.16
C LEU A 74 16.01 0.30 0.94
N LEU A 75 17.18 0.77 0.57
CA LEU A 75 17.34 1.79 -0.47
C LEU A 75 17.28 1.22 -1.89
N CYS A 76 17.83 0.03 -2.10
CA CYS A 76 18.16 -0.44 -3.45
C CYS A 76 17.43 -1.71 -3.89
N TYR A 77 16.75 -2.45 -3.00
CA TYR A 77 16.20 -3.75 -3.38
C TYR A 77 14.81 -3.58 -4.02
N PRO A 78 14.65 -3.92 -5.32
CA PRO A 78 13.38 -3.76 -6.02
C PRO A 78 12.28 -4.65 -5.42
N GLY A 79 12.63 -5.84 -4.93
CA GLY A 79 11.72 -6.74 -4.21
C GLY A 79 11.08 -6.07 -2.99
N LEU A 80 11.89 -5.41 -2.16
CA LEU A 80 11.38 -4.67 -1.01
C LEU A 80 10.53 -3.46 -1.43
N HIS A 81 10.91 -2.75 -2.49
CA HIS A 81 10.13 -1.62 -3.01
C HIS A 81 8.75 -2.06 -3.53
N ALA A 82 8.66 -3.27 -4.10
CA ALA A 82 7.40 -3.89 -4.48
C ALA A 82 6.57 -4.29 -3.25
N LEU A 83 7.18 -4.91 -2.23
CA LEU A 83 6.52 -5.27 -0.98
C LEU A 83 5.98 -4.07 -0.20
N ILE A 84 6.73 -2.96 -0.11
CA ILE A 84 6.26 -1.70 0.50
C ILE A 84 4.95 -1.24 -0.16
N ARG A 85 4.94 -1.16 -1.49
CA ARG A 85 3.75 -0.73 -2.23
C ARG A 85 2.61 -1.73 -2.10
N HIS A 86 2.90 -3.02 -2.16
CA HIS A 86 1.90 -4.07 -1.97
C HIS A 86 1.25 -3.98 -0.60
N ARG A 87 2.02 -3.88 0.50
CA ARG A 87 1.46 -3.84 1.86
C ARG A 87 0.56 -2.62 2.09
N LEU A 88 0.93 -1.46 1.55
CA LEU A 88 0.07 -0.28 1.59
C LEU A 88 -1.18 -0.45 0.71
N ALA A 89 -1.03 -0.97 -0.51
CA ALA A 89 -2.14 -1.22 -1.42
C ALA A 89 -3.12 -2.26 -0.86
N HIS A 90 -2.61 -3.29 -0.18
CA HIS A 90 -3.39 -4.37 0.42
C HIS A 90 -4.32 -3.85 1.52
N GLU A 91 -3.84 -2.95 2.38
CA GLU A 91 -4.70 -2.32 3.40
C GLU A 91 -5.82 -1.48 2.75
N LEU A 92 -5.54 -0.74 1.68
CA LEU A 92 -6.58 0.00 0.94
C LEU A 92 -7.56 -0.94 0.24
N TYR A 93 -7.07 -2.03 -0.34
CA TYR A 93 -7.90 -3.06 -0.97
C TYR A 93 -8.88 -3.68 0.04
N ARG A 94 -8.39 -4.02 1.24
CA ARG A 94 -9.22 -4.57 2.33
C ARG A 94 -10.25 -3.58 2.87
N LEU A 95 -9.98 -2.28 2.75
CA LEU A 95 -10.91 -1.22 3.12
C LEU A 95 -11.96 -0.92 2.02
N GLY A 96 -12.00 -1.71 0.95
CA GLY A 96 -12.99 -1.54 -0.12
C GLY A 96 -12.65 -0.41 -1.09
N VAL A 97 -11.36 -0.10 -1.24
CA VAL A 97 -10.85 0.91 -2.18
C VAL A 97 -9.94 0.25 -3.24
N PRO A 98 -10.50 -0.67 -4.06
CA PRO A 98 -9.70 -1.53 -4.94
C PRO A 98 -9.04 -0.82 -6.13
N LEU A 99 -9.58 0.29 -6.64
CA LEU A 99 -9.03 0.97 -7.81
C LEU A 99 -7.72 1.68 -7.46
N ILE A 100 -7.71 2.51 -6.41
CA ILE A 100 -6.47 3.13 -5.91
C ILE A 100 -5.45 2.06 -5.51
N ALA A 101 -5.90 0.99 -4.85
CA ALA A 101 -5.02 -0.13 -4.51
C ALA A 101 -4.36 -0.73 -5.76
N ARG A 102 -5.13 -0.96 -6.84
CA ARG A 102 -4.59 -1.45 -8.11
C ARG A 102 -3.63 -0.46 -8.75
N VAL A 103 -3.94 0.84 -8.75
CA VAL A 103 -3.02 1.88 -9.24
C VAL A 103 -1.67 1.83 -8.52
N ILE A 104 -1.67 1.67 -7.20
CA ILE A 104 -0.42 1.55 -6.41
C ILE A 104 0.36 0.29 -6.81
N ALA A 105 -0.31 -0.85 -7.01
CA ALA A 105 0.32 -2.08 -7.47
C ALA A 105 0.91 -1.94 -8.88
N GLU A 106 0.21 -1.33 -9.82
CA GLU A 106 0.72 -1.07 -11.17
C GLU A 106 1.92 -0.12 -11.16
N LEU A 107 1.92 0.89 -10.27
CA LEU A 107 3.11 1.71 -10.06
C LEU A 107 4.27 0.86 -9.53
N ALA A 108 4.04 -0.09 -8.62
CA ALA A 108 5.10 -1.00 -8.18
C ALA A 108 5.65 -1.84 -9.34
N HIS A 109 4.74 -2.41 -10.13
CA HIS A 109 5.07 -3.22 -11.30
C HIS A 109 5.89 -2.42 -12.32
N ALA A 110 5.49 -1.20 -12.65
CA ALA A 110 6.20 -0.35 -13.60
C ALA A 110 7.63 0.01 -13.16
N HIS A 111 7.88 0.17 -11.85
CA HIS A 111 9.21 0.55 -11.34
C HIS A 111 10.12 -0.65 -11.06
N THR A 112 9.56 -1.83 -10.78
CA THR A 112 10.32 -2.99 -10.27
C THR A 112 10.25 -4.23 -11.17
N GLY A 113 9.29 -4.28 -12.10
CA GLY A 113 8.95 -5.46 -12.88
C GLY A 113 8.12 -6.50 -12.13
N ILE A 114 7.88 -6.32 -10.83
CA ILE A 114 7.19 -7.30 -9.97
C ILE A 114 5.70 -6.94 -9.91
N ASP A 115 4.83 -7.78 -10.49
CA ASP A 115 3.37 -7.62 -10.41
C ASP A 115 2.81 -8.39 -9.21
N ILE A 116 2.36 -7.65 -8.19
CA ILE A 116 1.67 -8.21 -7.03
C ILE A 116 0.27 -7.63 -6.97
N HIS A 117 -0.75 -8.48 -7.20
CA HIS A 117 -2.13 -8.06 -7.07
C HIS A 117 -2.42 -7.55 -5.62
N PRO A 118 -3.11 -6.40 -5.43
CA PRO A 118 -3.34 -5.85 -4.10
C PRO A 118 -4.09 -6.79 -3.15
N GLY A 119 -4.94 -7.67 -3.68
CA GLY A 119 -5.66 -8.68 -2.90
C GLY A 119 -4.83 -9.91 -2.48
N ALA A 120 -3.58 -10.04 -2.92
CA ALA A 120 -2.72 -11.16 -2.50
C ALA A 120 -2.46 -11.09 -0.98
N GLN A 121 -2.45 -12.25 -0.33
CA GLN A 121 -2.13 -12.36 1.10
C GLN A 121 -0.68 -12.80 1.24
N ILE A 122 0.17 -11.91 1.76
CA ILE A 122 1.60 -12.15 1.96
C ILE A 122 1.91 -12.04 3.45
N GLY A 123 2.42 -13.13 4.02
CA GLY A 123 2.83 -13.21 5.42
C GLY A 123 4.03 -12.33 5.77
N GLU A 124 4.51 -12.46 6.99
CA GLU A 124 5.74 -11.82 7.46
C GLU A 124 7.00 -12.43 6.84
N GLY A 125 8.10 -11.66 6.83
CA GLY A 125 9.40 -12.13 6.37
C GLY A 125 9.46 -12.49 4.89
N CYS A 126 8.72 -11.78 4.03
CA CYS A 126 8.73 -12.04 2.60
C CYS A 126 9.98 -11.44 1.94
N PHE A 127 10.61 -12.20 1.04
CA PHE A 127 11.73 -11.78 0.22
C PHE A 127 11.53 -12.28 -1.21
N ILE A 128 11.81 -11.41 -2.19
CA ILE A 128 11.66 -11.63 -3.64
C ILE A 128 13.00 -11.35 -4.31
#